data_AF-A0A0B5BAH3-F1
#
_entry.id   AF-A0A0B5BAH3-F1
#
_cell.length_a   1.000
_cell.length_b   1.000
_cell.length_c   1.000
_cell.angle_alpha   90.00
_cell.angle_beta   90.00
_cell.angle_gamma   90.00
#
_symmetry.space_group_name_H-M   'P 1'
#
loop_
_entity.id
_entity.type
_entity.pdbx_description
1 polymer ?
#
loop_
_entity_poly.entity_id
_entity_poly.type
_entity_poly.pdbx_seq_one_letter_code
_entity_poly.pdbx_strand_id
1 'polypeptide(L)'
;MKFLLALLIVLSAAPAHAAGRSITYYLDGARFEEESAATRGYLEIALPAAVVPDSLRIRPLAGSSIARVEIQKARPTPKREKELDALLERKRRLEDRLRALEVREDIFKAAAKSQSSKAPRKTKTNPEPMETIRKGTEFAVAQLEVVYRARRSAEDGIKAVEARLSALRKEGGVGGSVARVWVGGKGRITASYLVAGSGWTPVYDFRLDGSGAMDVTLHALFPRPDKGTTAAVVAAPLAATDKEASRRAIAAPFGEVLKFHVPAVREIGGQSGPEGMAVSFVNGAGAPLPPGEATIFRSGEYLGKAAFKGVQPGATGEVVLCKGFTAALD
;
A
#
# COMPACT_ATOMS: atom_id res chain seq x y z
N MET A 1 15.64 39.46 61.27
CA MET A 1 16.69 38.73 60.53
C MET A 1 16.29 37.28 60.35
N LYS A 2 15.46 36.97 59.35
CA LYS A 2 15.16 35.60 58.89
C LYS A 2 14.69 35.71 57.43
N PHE A 3 15.61 35.55 56.49
CA PHE A 3 15.26 35.25 55.09
C PHE A 3 16.09 34.04 54.70
N LEU A 4 15.47 32.87 54.88
CA LEU A 4 16.04 31.57 54.53
C LEU A 4 15.88 31.40 53.02
N LEU A 5 17.03 31.39 52.35
CA LEU A 5 17.22 31.24 50.92
C LEU A 5 16.75 29.86 50.46
N ALA A 6 15.53 29.76 49.92
CA ALA A 6 15.05 28.57 49.24
C ALA A 6 15.63 28.54 47.83
N LEU A 7 16.79 27.88 47.71
CA LEU A 7 17.49 27.58 46.47
C LEU A 7 16.62 26.63 45.61
N LEU A 8 15.85 27.21 44.69
CA LEU A 8 15.04 26.51 43.70
C LEU A 8 15.99 25.86 42.68
N ILE A 9 16.39 24.61 42.94
CA ILE A 9 17.08 23.77 41.97
C ILE A 9 16.05 23.42 40.89
N VAL A 10 15.98 24.26 39.85
CA VAL A 10 15.35 23.90 38.57
C VAL A 10 16.24 22.85 37.92
N LEU A 11 16.01 21.59 38.30
CA LEU A 11 16.48 20.43 37.57
C LEU A 11 15.83 20.50 36.18
N SER A 12 16.53 21.11 35.23
CA SER A 12 16.22 20.99 33.81
C SER A 12 16.42 19.53 33.44
N ALA A 13 15.35 18.76 33.50
CA ALA A 13 15.27 17.46 32.84
C ALA A 13 15.47 17.72 31.34
N ALA A 14 16.71 17.65 30.87
CA ALA A 14 16.99 17.59 29.46
C ALA A 14 16.18 16.39 28.93
N PRO A 15 15.28 16.60 27.96
CA PRO A 15 14.55 15.48 27.39
C PRO A 15 15.61 14.53 26.84
N ALA A 16 15.63 13.31 27.39
CA ALA A 16 16.33 12.20 26.78
C ALA A 16 15.80 12.12 25.35
N HIS A 17 16.57 12.65 24.39
CA HIS A 17 16.23 12.64 22.99
C HIS A 17 16.24 11.16 22.60
N ALA A 18 15.06 10.55 22.64
CA ALA A 18 14.82 9.27 22.03
C ALA A 18 15.37 9.36 20.61
N ALA A 19 16.24 8.41 20.26
CA ALA A 19 16.85 8.31 18.95
C ALA A 19 15.76 8.47 17.88
N GLY A 20 15.79 9.59 17.15
CA GLY A 20 14.71 9.98 16.26
C GLY A 20 14.78 9.16 14.98
N ARG A 21 13.67 8.51 14.62
CA ARG A 21 13.47 7.93 13.29
C ARG A 21 12.55 8.84 12.49
N SER A 22 12.95 9.14 11.26
CA SER A 22 12.11 9.87 10.32
C SER A 22 12.04 9.14 8.97
N ILE A 23 10.87 9.16 8.36
CA ILE A 23 10.60 8.56 7.05
C ILE A 23 10.05 9.66 6.15
N THR A 24 10.62 9.78 4.96
CA THR A 24 10.09 10.64 3.90
C THR A 24 9.63 9.75 2.75
N TYR A 25 8.32 9.69 2.52
CA TYR A 25 7.73 8.93 1.43
C TYR A 25 7.73 9.76 0.13
N TYR A 26 8.18 9.14 -0.94
CA TYR A 26 8.10 9.60 -2.32
C TYR A 26 7.01 8.78 -3.04
N LEU A 27 6.69 9.11 -4.29
CA LEU A 27 5.64 8.39 -5.02
C LEU A 27 6.00 6.91 -5.28
N ASP A 28 7.28 6.60 -5.44
CA ASP A 28 7.83 5.30 -5.86
C ASP A 28 8.80 4.68 -4.82
N GLY A 29 9.05 5.35 -3.69
CA GLY A 29 9.99 4.89 -2.69
C GLY A 29 9.93 5.69 -1.39
N ALA A 30 10.83 5.39 -0.46
CA ALA A 30 10.97 6.14 0.78
C ALA A 30 12.43 6.35 1.16
N ARG A 31 12.70 7.48 1.79
CA ARG A 31 13.96 7.76 2.47
C ARG A 31 13.77 7.53 3.97
N PHE A 32 14.58 6.64 4.52
CA PHE A 32 14.67 6.42 5.96
C PHE A 32 15.85 7.21 6.49
N GLU A 33 15.66 7.85 7.64
CA GLU A 33 16.71 8.52 8.38
C GLU A 33 16.56 8.17 9.85
N GLU A 34 17.61 7.63 10.44
CA GLU A 34 17.63 7.13 11.80
C GLU A 34 18.90 7.62 12.49
N GLU A 35 18.72 8.17 13.68
CA GLU A 35 19.83 8.41 14.58
C GLU A 35 20.09 7.16 15.42
N SER A 36 21.36 6.78 15.60
CA SER A 36 21.73 5.63 16.41
C SER A 36 23.01 5.87 17.20
N ALA A 37 23.09 5.24 18.38
CA ALA A 37 24.28 5.25 19.21
C ALA A 37 24.98 3.88 19.17
N ALA A 38 26.27 3.89 18.87
CA ALA A 38 27.12 2.71 18.86
C ALA A 38 27.36 2.22 20.29
N THR A 39 27.34 0.90 20.46
CA THR A 39 27.68 0.25 21.72
C THR A 39 29.11 -0.27 21.63
N ARG A 40 30.00 0.22 22.52
CA ARG A 40 31.44 -0.12 22.51
C ARG A 40 32.10 0.15 21.14
N GLY A 41 31.74 1.25 20.50
CA GLY A 41 32.29 1.65 19.19
C GLY A 41 31.79 0.81 18.00
N TYR A 42 30.71 0.05 18.18
CA TYR A 42 30.14 -0.80 17.13
C TYR A 42 28.61 -0.61 17.02
N LEU A 43 28.10 -0.65 15.80
CA LEU A 43 26.67 -0.60 15.49
C LEU A 43 26.34 -1.48 14.28
N GLU A 44 25.19 -2.15 14.31
CA GLU A 44 24.60 -2.82 13.15
C GLU A 44 23.29 -2.12 12.75
N ILE A 45 23.16 -1.82 11.46
CA ILE A 45 21.96 -1.21 10.88
C ILE A 45 21.35 -2.22 9.91
N ALA A 46 20.12 -2.65 10.19
CA ALA A 46 19.39 -3.55 9.31
C ALA A 46 18.87 -2.77 8.09
N LEU A 47 19.25 -3.23 6.89
CA LEU A 47 18.80 -2.70 5.61
C LEU A 47 17.79 -3.67 4.98
N PRO A 48 16.60 -3.20 4.58
CA PRO A 48 15.61 -4.05 3.93
C PRO A 48 16.11 -4.55 2.57
N ALA A 49 15.52 -5.64 2.07
CA ALA A 49 15.88 -6.23 0.78
C ALA A 49 15.67 -5.26 -0.42
N ALA A 50 14.71 -4.34 -0.29
CA ALA A 50 14.39 -3.33 -1.29
C ALA A 50 15.22 -2.04 -1.15
N VAL A 51 16.33 -2.06 -0.40
CA VAL A 51 17.24 -0.92 -0.32
C VAL A 51 17.83 -0.62 -1.70
N VAL A 52 17.85 0.64 -2.09
CA VAL A 52 18.49 1.07 -3.34
C VAL A 52 20.01 0.89 -3.17
N PRO A 53 20.70 0.21 -4.09
CA PRO A 53 22.16 0.06 -4.05
C PRO A 53 22.85 1.41 -3.90
N ASP A 54 23.91 1.46 -3.10
CA ASP A 54 24.73 2.66 -2.87
C ASP A 54 23.97 3.88 -2.34
N SER A 55 22.76 3.71 -1.81
CA SER A 55 21.97 4.80 -1.22
C SER A 55 22.29 5.06 0.26
N LEU A 56 23.00 4.16 0.92
CA LEU A 56 23.37 4.31 2.33
C LEU A 56 24.31 5.50 2.51
N ARG A 57 23.94 6.41 3.39
CA ARG A 57 24.75 7.55 3.83
C ARG A 57 24.79 7.54 5.34
N ILE A 58 26.00 7.49 5.90
CA ILE A 58 26.23 7.54 7.34
C ILE A 58 26.99 8.81 7.64
N ARG A 59 26.46 9.64 8.55
CA ARG A 59 27.11 10.86 9.02
C ARG A 59 27.41 10.73 10.52
N PRO A 60 28.66 11.00 10.96
CA PRO A 60 28.95 11.08 12.39
C PRO A 60 28.31 12.34 12.98
N LEU A 61 27.80 12.23 14.20
CA LEU A 61 27.35 13.37 14.99
C LEU A 61 28.50 13.91 15.86
N ALA A 62 28.34 15.14 16.37
CA ALA A 62 29.39 15.90 17.03
C ALA A 62 30.17 15.07 18.09
N GLY A 63 31.49 14.99 17.91
CA GLY A 63 32.39 14.21 18.79
C GLY A 63 32.46 12.71 18.48
N SER A 64 31.94 12.27 17.33
CA SER A 64 32.07 10.90 16.83
C SER A 64 32.86 10.89 15.52
N SER A 65 33.51 9.77 15.22
CA SER A 65 34.19 9.53 13.93
C SER A 65 33.84 8.15 13.40
N ILE A 66 33.77 7.99 12.08
CA ILE A 66 33.52 6.69 11.46
C ILE A 66 34.87 6.08 11.10
N ALA A 67 35.18 4.92 11.66
CA ALA A 67 36.42 4.20 11.37
C ALA A 67 36.26 3.25 10.17
N ARG A 68 35.13 2.54 10.09
CA ARG A 68 34.86 1.56 9.03
C ARG A 68 33.37 1.37 8.84
N VAL A 69 32.96 1.10 7.61
CA VAL A 69 31.61 0.67 7.24
C VAL A 69 31.73 -0.58 6.38
N GLU A 70 30.96 -1.61 6.69
CA GLU A 70 30.90 -2.84 5.89
C GLU A 70 29.46 -3.29 5.72
N ILE A 71 29.04 -3.54 4.48
CA ILE A 71 27.69 -4.02 4.18
C ILE A 71 27.79 -5.50 3.86
N GLN A 72 27.12 -6.33 4.66
CA GLN A 72 27.03 -7.78 4.44
C GLN A 72 25.58 -8.18 4.19
N LYS A 73 25.35 -9.22 3.39
CA LYS A 73 24.00 -9.79 3.27
C LYS A 73 23.55 -10.30 4.64
N ALA A 74 22.33 -9.93 5.04
CA ALA A 74 21.76 -10.39 6.29
C ALA A 74 21.61 -11.91 6.21
N ARG A 75 22.25 -12.64 7.13
CA ARG A 75 21.96 -14.07 7.29
C ARG A 75 20.59 -14.17 7.97
N PRO A 76 19.59 -14.81 7.35
CA PRO A 76 18.32 -15.04 8.01
C PRO A 76 18.59 -15.84 9.29
N THR A 77 17.91 -15.49 10.38
CA THR A 77 17.99 -16.32 11.58
C THR A 77 17.35 -17.68 11.25
N PRO A 78 17.85 -18.80 11.81
CA PRO A 78 17.33 -20.13 11.48
C PRO A 78 15.83 -20.27 11.78
N LYS A 79 15.30 -19.48 12.73
CA LYS A 79 13.86 -19.38 13.01
C LYS A 79 13.08 -18.72 11.86
N ARG A 80 13.60 -17.62 11.31
CA ARG A 80 12.96 -16.90 10.19
C ARG A 80 13.02 -17.69 8.89
N GLU A 81 14.11 -18.41 8.67
CA GLU A 81 14.26 -19.31 7.51
C GLU A 81 13.22 -20.44 7.56
N LYS A 82 13.07 -21.11 8.72
CA LYS A 82 12.01 -22.10 8.93
C LYS A 82 10.60 -21.54 8.73
N GLU A 83 10.32 -20.32 9.19
CA GLU A 83 9.02 -19.68 8.98
C GLU A 83 8.77 -19.40 7.50
N LEU A 84 9.78 -18.93 6.76
CA LEU A 84 9.71 -18.70 5.33
C LEU A 84 9.43 -19.99 4.56
N ASP A 85 10.17 -21.06 4.87
CA ASP A 85 9.99 -22.36 4.22
C ASP A 85 8.59 -22.92 4.49
N ALA A 86 8.11 -22.81 5.73
CA ALA A 86 6.77 -23.24 6.09
C ALA A 86 5.68 -22.46 5.34
N LEU A 87 5.86 -21.15 5.12
CA LEU A 87 4.92 -20.32 4.36
C LEU A 87 4.94 -20.65 2.87
N LEU A 88 6.13 -20.84 2.28
CA LEU A 88 6.25 -21.25 0.88
C LEU A 88 5.60 -22.61 0.63
N GLU A 89 5.82 -23.57 1.53
CA GLU A 89 5.22 -24.89 1.45
C GLU A 89 3.69 -24.85 1.63
N ARG A 90 3.20 -23.96 2.50
CA ARG A 90 1.75 -23.72 2.64
C ARG A 90 1.15 -23.11 1.37
N LYS A 91 1.84 -22.16 0.74
CA LYS A 91 1.40 -21.56 -0.52
C LYS A 91 1.27 -22.63 -1.62
N ARG A 92 2.30 -23.45 -1.82
CA ARG A 92 2.29 -24.56 -2.80
C ARG A 92 1.12 -25.50 -2.59
N ARG A 93 0.88 -25.94 -1.36
CA ARG A 93 -0.26 -26.82 -1.03
C ARG A 93 -1.63 -26.19 -1.35
N LEU A 94 -1.78 -24.88 -1.14
CA LEU A 94 -3.02 -24.18 -1.49
C LEU A 94 -3.18 -24.01 -3.01
N GLU A 95 -2.10 -23.75 -3.74
CA GLU A 95 -2.10 -23.68 -5.20
C GLU A 95 -2.45 -25.04 -5.83
N ASP A 96 -1.88 -26.13 -5.33
CA ASP A 96 -2.20 -27.49 -5.79
C ASP A 96 -3.67 -27.83 -5.51
N ARG A 97 -4.17 -27.45 -4.32
CA ARG A 97 -5.59 -27.61 -3.97
C ARG A 97 -6.49 -26.78 -4.89
N LEU A 98 -6.08 -25.57 -5.26
CA LEU A 98 -6.83 -24.71 -6.17
C LEU A 98 -6.96 -25.36 -7.55
N ARG A 99 -5.84 -25.85 -8.11
CA ARG A 99 -5.85 -26.60 -9.38
C ARG A 99 -6.74 -27.84 -9.33
N ALA A 100 -6.71 -28.60 -8.23
CA ALA A 100 -7.58 -29.75 -8.06
C ALA A 100 -9.07 -29.36 -8.00
N LEU A 101 -9.40 -28.22 -7.40
CA LEU A 101 -10.76 -27.69 -7.36
C LEU A 101 -11.23 -27.20 -8.73
N GLU A 102 -10.35 -26.58 -9.53
CA GLU A 102 -10.64 -26.18 -10.91
C GLU A 102 -10.98 -27.39 -11.80
N VAL A 103 -10.16 -28.44 -11.73
CA VAL A 103 -10.46 -29.70 -12.46
C VAL A 103 -11.79 -30.30 -12.01
N ARG A 104 -12.09 -30.28 -10.71
CA ARG A 104 -13.36 -30.77 -10.17
C ARG A 104 -14.54 -29.93 -10.66
N GLU A 105 -14.39 -28.60 -10.71
CA GLU A 105 -15.39 -27.67 -11.26
C GLU A 105 -15.71 -28.02 -12.72
N ASP A 106 -14.70 -28.24 -13.54
CA ASP A 106 -14.85 -28.60 -14.95
C ASP A 106 -15.56 -29.95 -15.13
N ILE A 107 -15.23 -30.96 -14.32
CA ILE A 107 -15.92 -32.26 -14.32
C ILE A 107 -17.41 -32.09 -14.01
N PHE A 108 -17.76 -31.31 -12.97
CA PHE A 108 -19.16 -31.11 -12.61
C PHE A 108 -19.92 -30.27 -13.63
N LYS A 109 -19.29 -29.26 -14.24
CA LYS A 109 -19.89 -28.49 -15.35
C LYS A 109 -20.14 -29.37 -16.57
N ALA A 110 -19.16 -30.20 -16.95
CA ALA A 110 -19.30 -31.14 -18.05
C ALA A 110 -20.40 -32.18 -17.77
N ALA A 111 -20.46 -32.71 -16.54
CA ALA A 111 -21.50 -33.63 -16.11
C ALA A 111 -22.89 -32.98 -16.20
N ALA A 112 -23.08 -31.77 -15.67
CA ALA A 112 -24.35 -31.05 -15.73
C ALA A 112 -24.80 -30.80 -17.19
N LYS A 113 -23.89 -30.38 -18.08
CA LYS A 113 -24.17 -30.18 -19.51
C LYS A 113 -24.54 -31.49 -20.21
N SER A 114 -23.88 -32.60 -19.87
CA SER A 114 -24.15 -33.92 -20.46
C SER A 114 -25.52 -34.49 -20.06
N GLN A 115 -26.01 -34.16 -18.86
CA GLN A 115 -27.32 -34.58 -18.38
C GLN A 115 -28.46 -33.75 -18.99
N SER A 116 -28.23 -32.45 -19.23
CA SER A 116 -29.23 -31.56 -19.84
C SER A 116 -29.49 -31.83 -21.33
N SER A 117 -28.57 -32.48 -22.04
CA SER A 117 -28.61 -32.60 -23.52
C SER A 117 -29.21 -33.92 -24.05
N LYS A 118 -29.49 -34.90 -23.19
CA LYS A 118 -30.09 -36.18 -23.59
C LYS A 118 -31.60 -36.18 -23.29
N ALA A 119 -32.43 -36.37 -24.32
CA ALA A 119 -33.88 -36.49 -24.16
C ALA A 119 -34.22 -37.69 -23.23
N PRO A 120 -34.86 -37.46 -22.08
CA PRO A 120 -35.18 -38.53 -21.13
C PRO A 120 -36.14 -39.54 -21.76
N ARG A 121 -35.76 -40.82 -21.75
CA ARG A 121 -36.62 -41.92 -22.21
C ARG A 121 -37.11 -42.73 -21.00
N LYS A 122 -38.42 -42.98 -20.93
CA LYS A 122 -38.97 -43.94 -19.97
C LYS A 122 -38.44 -45.32 -20.30
N THR A 123 -37.87 -45.99 -19.31
CA THR A 123 -37.38 -47.37 -19.43
C THR A 123 -37.96 -48.20 -18.29
N LYS A 124 -37.97 -49.53 -18.45
CA LYS A 124 -38.45 -50.44 -17.40
C LYS A 124 -37.68 -50.28 -16.08
N THR A 125 -36.41 -49.83 -16.14
CA THR A 125 -35.53 -49.59 -15.00
C THR A 125 -35.53 -48.13 -14.51
N ASN A 126 -36.09 -47.18 -15.27
CA ASN A 126 -36.28 -45.79 -14.86
C ASN A 126 -37.66 -45.29 -15.31
N PRO A 127 -38.71 -45.52 -14.49
CA PRO A 127 -40.08 -45.14 -14.82
C PRO A 127 -40.29 -43.62 -14.81
N GLU A 128 -39.47 -42.88 -14.04
CA GLU A 128 -39.55 -41.42 -13.89
C GLU A 128 -38.21 -40.72 -14.21
N PRO A 129 -37.85 -40.63 -15.50
CA PRO A 129 -36.55 -40.09 -15.91
C PRO A 129 -36.41 -38.59 -15.61
N MET A 130 -37.51 -37.82 -15.57
CA MET A 130 -37.49 -36.40 -15.20
C MET A 130 -37.12 -36.18 -13.74
N GLU A 131 -37.65 -36.98 -12.81
CA GLU A 131 -37.25 -36.90 -11.40
C GLU A 131 -35.77 -37.26 -11.20
N THR A 132 -35.29 -38.27 -11.91
CA THR A 132 -33.90 -38.70 -11.85
C THR A 132 -32.95 -37.59 -12.31
N ILE A 133 -33.27 -36.93 -13.43
CA ILE A 133 -32.50 -35.78 -13.95
C ILE A 133 -32.55 -34.62 -12.95
N ARG A 134 -33.71 -34.33 -12.35
CA ARG A 134 -33.86 -33.27 -11.36
C ARG A 134 -32.97 -33.54 -10.13
N LYS A 135 -33.05 -34.74 -9.55
CA LYS A 135 -32.22 -35.15 -8.40
C LYS A 135 -30.72 -35.10 -8.73
N GLY A 136 -30.33 -35.54 -9.93
CA GLY A 136 -28.93 -35.46 -10.39
C GLY A 136 -28.43 -34.02 -10.59
N THR A 137 -29.30 -33.14 -11.08
CA THR A 137 -29.00 -31.72 -11.27
C THR A 137 -28.88 -31.00 -9.93
N GLU A 138 -29.82 -31.23 -9.01
CA GLU A 138 -29.78 -30.70 -7.64
C GLU A 138 -28.50 -31.14 -6.92
N PHE A 139 -28.11 -32.42 -7.05
CA PHE A 139 -26.84 -32.92 -6.51
C PHE A 139 -25.62 -32.24 -7.14
N ALA A 140 -25.58 -32.10 -8.47
CA ALA A 140 -24.47 -31.45 -9.17
C ALA A 140 -24.33 -29.97 -8.78
N VAL A 141 -25.45 -29.25 -8.65
CA VAL A 141 -25.47 -27.84 -8.19
C VAL A 141 -24.94 -27.74 -6.75
N ALA A 142 -25.42 -28.60 -5.84
CA ALA A 142 -24.94 -28.61 -4.46
C ALA A 142 -23.42 -28.91 -4.39
N GLN A 143 -22.91 -29.83 -5.21
CA GLN A 143 -21.48 -30.11 -5.28
C GLN A 143 -20.68 -28.93 -5.85
N LEU A 144 -21.20 -28.24 -6.88
CA LEU A 144 -20.58 -27.04 -7.43
C LEU A 144 -20.50 -25.91 -6.40
N GLU A 145 -21.56 -25.70 -5.59
CA GLU A 145 -21.53 -24.72 -4.51
C GLU A 145 -20.42 -25.02 -3.49
N VAL A 146 -20.24 -26.30 -3.12
CA VAL A 146 -19.15 -26.73 -2.22
C VAL A 146 -17.78 -26.44 -2.86
N VAL A 147 -17.62 -26.72 -4.15
CA VAL A 147 -16.37 -26.43 -4.89
C VAL A 147 -16.09 -24.92 -4.91
N TYR A 148 -17.10 -24.08 -5.21
CA TYR A 148 -16.91 -22.63 -5.20
C TYR A 148 -16.55 -22.07 -3.83
N ARG A 149 -17.18 -22.56 -2.75
CA ARG A 149 -16.81 -22.16 -1.38
C ARG A 149 -15.38 -22.58 -1.04
N ALA A 150 -14.99 -23.81 -1.40
CA ALA A 150 -13.64 -24.31 -1.18
C ALA A 150 -12.59 -23.54 -1.99
N ARG A 151 -12.91 -23.17 -3.23
CA ARG A 151 -12.07 -22.37 -4.11
C ARG A 151 -11.82 -21.00 -3.52
N ARG A 152 -12.88 -20.28 -3.15
CA ARG A 152 -12.77 -18.97 -2.50
C ARG A 152 -11.92 -19.04 -1.23
N SER A 153 -12.15 -20.07 -0.40
CA SER A 153 -11.34 -20.28 0.81
C SER A 153 -9.85 -20.54 0.51
N ALA A 154 -9.53 -21.27 -0.56
CA ALA A 154 -8.15 -21.50 -0.99
C ALA A 154 -7.50 -20.20 -1.51
N GLU A 155 -8.21 -19.44 -2.34
CA GLU A 155 -7.77 -18.12 -2.85
C GLU A 155 -7.50 -17.13 -1.71
N ASP A 156 -8.40 -17.03 -0.74
CA ASP A 156 -8.21 -16.19 0.45
C ASP A 156 -7.02 -16.67 1.29
N GLY A 157 -6.83 -17.99 1.40
CA GLY A 157 -5.66 -18.58 2.04
C GLY A 157 -4.35 -18.21 1.35
N ILE A 158 -4.31 -18.22 0.01
CA ILE A 158 -3.13 -17.83 -0.78
C ILE A 158 -2.82 -16.35 -0.52
N LYS A 159 -3.83 -15.47 -0.62
CA LYS A 159 -3.68 -14.03 -0.35
C LYS A 159 -3.12 -13.77 1.07
N ALA A 160 -3.61 -14.49 2.07
CA ALA A 160 -3.14 -14.37 3.44
C ALA A 160 -1.66 -14.79 3.60
N VAL A 161 -1.25 -15.89 2.96
CA VAL A 161 0.14 -16.36 2.97
C VAL A 161 1.07 -15.39 2.25
N GLU A 162 0.63 -14.82 1.12
CA GLU A 162 1.40 -13.80 0.39
C GLU A 162 1.56 -12.52 1.18
N ALA A 163 0.50 -12.06 1.87
CA ALA A 163 0.59 -10.93 2.78
C ALA A 163 1.65 -11.18 3.87
N ARG A 164 1.67 -12.38 4.48
CA ARG A 164 2.67 -12.74 5.50
C ARG A 164 4.10 -12.83 4.94
N LEU A 165 4.29 -13.42 3.76
CA LEU A 165 5.59 -13.46 3.08
C LEU A 165 6.10 -12.03 2.78
N SER A 166 5.21 -11.13 2.35
CA SER A 166 5.57 -9.73 2.10
C SER A 166 5.96 -9.00 3.39
N ALA A 167 5.28 -9.27 4.51
CA ALA A 167 5.61 -8.71 5.81
C ALA A 167 7.00 -9.16 6.30
N LEU A 168 7.29 -10.47 6.23
CA LEU A 168 8.60 -11.02 6.62
C LEU A 168 9.76 -10.43 5.80
N ARG A 169 9.53 -10.14 4.51
CA ARG A 169 10.51 -9.48 3.65
C ARG A 169 10.72 -8.00 4.04
N LYS A 170 9.65 -7.30 4.39
CA LYS A 170 9.70 -5.90 4.85
C LYS A 170 10.41 -5.74 6.19
N GLU A 171 10.32 -6.73 7.08
CA GLU A 171 10.98 -6.75 8.40
C GLU A 171 12.52 -6.94 8.34
N GLY A 172 13.13 -6.89 7.15
CA GLY A 172 14.59 -6.82 6.97
C GLY A 172 15.36 -8.12 7.28
N GLY A 173 14.65 -9.22 7.52
CA GLY A 173 15.26 -10.50 7.92
C GLY A 173 15.59 -11.48 6.80
N VAL A 174 14.98 -11.32 5.63
CA VAL A 174 15.10 -12.23 4.50
C VAL A 174 15.46 -11.44 3.25
N GLY A 175 16.66 -11.69 2.71
CA GLY A 175 17.16 -11.01 1.50
C GLY A 175 17.64 -9.57 1.73
N GLY A 176 17.63 -9.09 2.98
CA GLY A 176 18.19 -7.79 3.37
C GLY A 176 19.71 -7.79 3.48
N SER A 177 20.26 -6.64 3.87
CA SER A 177 21.67 -6.47 4.22
C SER A 177 21.80 -5.89 5.61
N VAL A 178 22.96 -6.04 6.23
CA VAL A 178 23.32 -5.39 7.50
C VAL A 178 24.54 -4.53 7.25
N ALA A 179 24.42 -3.24 7.55
CA ALA A 179 25.57 -2.34 7.57
C ALA A 179 26.19 -2.35 8.97
N ARG A 180 27.41 -2.84 9.06
CA ARG A 180 28.25 -2.83 10.25
C ARG A 180 29.09 -1.57 10.26
N VAL A 181 28.99 -0.79 11.33
CA VAL A 181 29.63 0.52 11.45
C VAL A 181 30.50 0.50 12.70
N TRP A 182 31.79 0.76 12.51
CA TRP A 182 32.74 0.98 13.60
C TRP A 182 32.91 2.48 13.80
N VAL A 183 32.65 2.94 15.02
CA VAL A 183 32.56 4.36 15.38
C VAL A 183 33.52 4.66 16.53
N GLY A 184 34.32 5.71 16.40
CA GLY A 184 35.16 6.26 17.46
C GLY A 184 34.47 7.42 18.20
N GLY A 185 35.00 7.76 19.38
CA GLY A 185 34.52 8.89 20.18
C GLY A 185 33.18 8.62 20.88
N LYS A 186 32.26 9.60 20.85
CA LYS A 186 30.94 9.52 21.52
C LYS A 186 29.97 8.51 20.89
N GLY A 187 30.28 7.98 19.71
CA GLY A 187 29.57 6.86 19.12
C GLY A 187 28.20 7.18 18.48
N ARG A 188 27.80 8.44 18.30
CA ARG A 188 26.50 8.79 17.69
C ARG A 188 26.64 9.04 16.20
N ILE A 189 25.72 8.48 15.42
CA ILE A 189 25.67 8.63 13.97
C ILE A 189 24.22 8.84 13.49
N THR A 190 24.08 9.44 12.32
CA THR A 190 22.83 9.47 11.55
C THR A 190 23.02 8.61 10.32
N ALA A 191 22.19 7.60 10.15
CA ALA A 191 22.14 6.78 8.95
C ALA A 191 20.92 7.15 8.12
N SER A 192 21.11 7.27 6.82
CA SER A 192 20.01 7.42 5.88
C SER A 192 20.18 6.51 4.68
N TYR A 193 19.08 5.97 4.17
CA TYR A 193 19.08 5.07 3.03
C TYR A 193 17.74 5.19 2.30
N LEU A 194 17.73 4.76 1.04
CA LEU A 194 16.54 4.78 0.20
C LEU A 194 16.00 3.37 0.01
N VAL A 195 14.67 3.24 -0.01
CA VAL A 195 13.96 1.97 -0.21
C VAL A 195 13.00 2.13 -1.38
N ALA A 196 13.19 1.33 -2.42
CA ALA A 196 12.29 1.31 -3.58
C ALA A 196 10.97 0.61 -3.24
N GLY A 197 9.89 1.01 -3.90
CA GLY A 197 8.56 0.38 -3.75
C GLY A 197 7.87 0.63 -2.41
N SER A 198 8.47 1.43 -1.53
CA SER A 198 7.88 1.89 -0.26
C SER A 198 7.35 3.32 -0.38
N GLY A 199 6.64 3.64 -1.45
CA GLY A 199 6.08 4.97 -1.70
C GLY A 199 4.74 5.24 -1.00
N TRP A 200 4.18 6.42 -1.27
CA TRP A 200 2.80 6.76 -0.90
C TRP A 200 1.92 6.88 -2.16
N THR A 201 0.64 6.55 -2.02
CA THR A 201 -0.35 6.63 -3.11
C THR A 201 -1.16 7.92 -2.99
N PRO A 202 -1.19 8.77 -4.03
CA PRO A 202 -2.07 9.93 -4.08
C PRO A 202 -3.55 9.53 -4.13
N VAL A 203 -4.33 10.04 -3.19
CA VAL A 203 -5.79 9.88 -3.16
C VAL A 203 -6.43 11.25 -3.12
N TYR A 204 -7.32 11.53 -4.05
CA TYR A 204 -7.98 12.81 -4.19
C TYR A 204 -9.45 12.72 -3.80
N ASP A 205 -9.94 13.75 -3.12
CA ASP A 205 -11.35 14.02 -2.91
C ASP A 205 -11.72 15.26 -3.73
N PHE A 206 -12.54 15.07 -4.77
CA PHE A 206 -13.16 16.13 -5.56
C PHE A 206 -14.58 16.36 -5.06
N ARG A 207 -14.85 17.51 -4.45
CA ARG A 207 -16.16 17.84 -3.87
C ARG A 207 -16.79 19.00 -4.64
N LEU A 208 -17.77 18.69 -5.49
CA LEU A 208 -18.56 19.69 -6.21
C LEU A 208 -19.66 20.23 -5.30
N ASP A 209 -19.78 21.56 -5.24
CA ASP A 209 -20.79 22.23 -4.42
C ASP A 209 -22.11 22.50 -5.18
N GLY A 210 -22.13 22.30 -6.50
CA GLY A 210 -23.28 22.57 -7.38
C GLY A 210 -23.36 24.02 -7.88
N SER A 211 -22.46 24.90 -7.44
CA SER A 211 -22.35 26.29 -7.90
C SER A 211 -21.42 26.45 -9.11
N GLY A 212 -20.84 25.35 -9.59
CA GLY A 212 -19.78 25.37 -10.61
C GLY A 212 -18.38 25.52 -10.02
N ALA A 213 -18.21 25.31 -8.71
CA ALA A 213 -16.91 25.24 -8.06
C ALA A 213 -16.69 23.86 -7.41
N MET A 214 -15.43 23.55 -7.09
CA MET A 214 -15.08 22.33 -6.38
C MET A 214 -13.94 22.55 -5.40
N ASP A 215 -14.00 21.81 -4.29
CA ASP A 215 -12.84 21.60 -3.42
C ASP A 215 -12.08 20.36 -3.88
N VAL A 216 -10.77 20.50 -4.03
CA VAL A 216 -9.86 19.39 -4.31
C VAL A 216 -8.97 19.19 -3.10
N THR A 217 -9.06 18.01 -2.49
CA THR A 217 -8.20 17.63 -1.35
C THR A 217 -7.34 16.44 -1.76
N LEU A 218 -6.03 16.55 -1.60
CA LEU A 218 -5.08 15.47 -1.82
C LEU A 218 -4.67 14.89 -0.47
N HIS A 219 -4.94 13.60 -0.31
CA HIS A 219 -4.52 12.77 0.81
C HIS A 219 -3.36 11.87 0.42
N ALA A 220 -2.49 11.58 1.39
CA ALA A 220 -1.42 10.61 1.21
C ALA A 220 -1.76 9.28 1.89
N LEU A 221 -1.90 8.22 1.08
CA LEU A 221 -2.05 6.87 1.59
C LEU A 221 -0.68 6.17 1.66
N PHE A 222 -0.20 5.87 2.87
CA PHE A 222 1.06 5.17 3.10
C PHE A 222 0.97 4.25 4.33
N PRO A 223 1.88 3.27 4.49
CA PRO A 223 1.88 2.38 5.65
C PRO A 223 2.01 3.14 6.97
N ARG A 224 1.34 2.65 8.02
CA ARG A 224 1.42 3.26 9.35
C ARG A 224 2.88 3.24 9.85
N PRO A 225 3.48 4.41 10.15
CA PRO A 225 4.84 4.45 10.69
C PRO A 225 4.88 3.86 12.11
N ASP A 226 6.03 3.33 12.49
CA ASP A 226 6.27 2.81 13.84
C ASP A 226 6.10 3.91 14.89
N LYS A 227 5.75 3.52 16.13
CA LYS A 227 5.62 4.48 17.24
C LYS A 227 6.91 5.30 17.40
N GLY A 228 6.79 6.61 17.53
CA GLY A 228 7.93 7.53 17.66
C GLY A 228 8.61 7.89 16.33
N THR A 229 8.15 7.36 15.20
CA THR A 229 8.67 7.72 13.87
C THR A 229 7.89 8.90 13.30
N THR A 230 8.62 9.94 12.87
CA THR A 230 8.02 11.07 12.14
C THR A 230 7.89 10.73 10.66
N ALA A 231 6.74 11.05 10.06
CA ALA A 231 6.49 10.81 8.64
C ALA A 231 6.34 12.13 7.89
N ALA A 232 6.88 12.15 6.67
CA ALA A 232 6.67 13.22 5.72
C ALA A 232 6.45 12.62 4.33
N VAL A 233 5.84 13.40 3.43
CA VAL A 233 5.65 13.02 2.04
C VAL A 233 6.24 14.06 1.10
N VAL A 234 6.58 13.60 -0.10
CA VAL A 234 7.05 14.40 -1.22
C VAL A 234 6.26 13.95 -2.45
N ALA A 235 5.60 14.88 -3.12
CA ALA A 235 4.82 14.64 -4.34
C ALA A 235 5.71 14.54 -5.59
N ALA A 236 6.76 13.73 -5.51
CA ALA A 236 7.70 13.50 -6.59
C ALA A 236 8.26 12.06 -6.50
N PRO A 237 8.76 11.49 -7.61
CA PRO A 237 9.52 10.25 -7.56
C PRO A 237 10.86 10.44 -6.85
N LEU A 238 11.41 9.35 -6.35
CA LEU A 238 12.67 9.28 -5.60
C LEU A 238 13.85 9.79 -6.43
N ALA A 239 13.83 9.59 -7.75
CA ALA A 239 14.88 10.10 -8.65
C ALA A 239 14.92 11.65 -8.72
N ALA A 240 13.87 12.34 -8.27
CA ALA A 240 13.79 13.80 -8.29
C ALA A 240 14.28 14.46 -6.99
N THR A 241 14.97 13.72 -6.11
CA THR A 241 15.37 14.13 -4.75
C THR A 241 16.21 15.41 -4.65
N ASP A 242 16.86 15.84 -5.74
CA ASP A 242 17.80 16.97 -5.72
C ASP A 242 17.13 18.34 -5.97
N LYS A 243 15.87 18.36 -6.39
CA LYS A 243 15.08 19.60 -6.51
C LYS A 243 14.25 19.76 -5.25
N GLU A 244 14.11 21.00 -4.75
CA GLU A 244 13.35 21.43 -3.56
C GLU A 244 11.87 21.01 -3.60
N ALA A 245 11.59 19.72 -3.69
CA ALA A 245 10.26 19.19 -3.60
C ALA A 245 9.79 19.44 -2.17
N SER A 246 8.69 20.18 -2.03
CA SER A 246 8.18 20.62 -0.73
C SER A 246 7.84 19.41 0.14
N ARG A 247 8.75 19.04 1.03
CA ARG A 247 8.54 18.00 2.05
C ARG A 247 7.40 18.47 2.96
N ARG A 248 6.35 17.66 3.09
CA ARG A 248 5.21 17.95 3.96
C ARG A 248 5.14 16.93 5.09
N ALA A 249 5.18 17.39 6.33
CA ALA A 249 5.01 16.52 7.49
C ALA A 249 3.56 16.02 7.57
N ILE A 250 3.38 14.73 7.82
CA ILE A 250 2.05 14.12 7.93
C ILE A 250 1.95 13.32 9.23
N ALA A 251 0.94 13.64 10.05
CA ALA A 251 0.75 13.05 11.37
C ALA A 251 0.19 11.61 11.34
N ALA A 252 -0.56 11.25 10.29
CA ALA A 252 -1.25 9.96 10.21
C ALA A 252 -1.31 9.42 8.77
N PRO A 253 -1.43 8.09 8.59
CA PRO A 253 -1.83 7.52 7.31
C PRO A 253 -3.12 8.17 6.83
N PHE A 254 -3.21 8.47 5.53
CA PHE A 254 -4.33 9.20 4.94
C PHE A 254 -4.43 10.69 5.34
N GLY A 255 -3.32 11.29 5.78
CA GLY A 255 -3.28 12.72 6.10
C GLY A 255 -3.37 13.62 4.87
N GLU A 256 -3.92 14.81 5.08
CA GLU A 256 -4.02 15.85 4.06
C GLU A 256 -2.63 16.38 3.68
N VAL A 257 -2.36 16.39 2.37
CA VAL A 257 -1.14 16.92 1.77
C VAL A 257 -1.38 18.36 1.30
N LEU A 258 -2.51 18.57 0.64
CA LEU A 258 -2.86 19.80 -0.03
C LEU A 258 -4.38 19.90 -0.15
N LYS A 259 -4.92 21.10 0.06
CA LYS A 259 -6.31 21.44 -0.21
C LYS A 259 -6.38 22.78 -0.92
N PHE A 260 -7.19 22.85 -1.97
CA PHE A 260 -7.45 24.09 -2.68
C PHE A 260 -8.85 24.09 -3.30
N HIS A 261 -9.35 25.30 -3.56
CA HIS A 261 -10.65 25.54 -4.17
C HIS A 261 -10.45 26.04 -5.59
N VAL A 262 -11.15 25.47 -6.57
CA VAL A 262 -11.04 25.84 -7.99
C VAL A 262 -12.40 25.89 -8.67
N PRO A 263 -12.58 26.81 -9.64
CA PRO A 263 -13.76 26.78 -10.49
C PRO A 263 -13.74 25.51 -11.37
N ALA A 264 -14.90 24.87 -11.50
CA ALA A 264 -15.09 23.80 -12.47
C ALA A 264 -15.21 24.42 -13.87
N VAL A 265 -14.35 23.99 -14.78
CA VAL A 265 -14.34 24.47 -16.18
C VAL A 265 -15.48 23.83 -16.96
N ARG A 266 -15.77 22.56 -16.67
CA ARG A 266 -16.80 21.79 -17.35
C ARG A 266 -17.31 20.68 -16.45
N GLU A 267 -18.63 20.59 -16.32
CA GLU A 267 -19.33 19.44 -15.72
C GLU A 267 -20.20 18.83 -16.83
N ILE A 268 -19.87 17.61 -17.24
CA ILE A 268 -20.69 16.84 -18.19
C ILE A 268 -21.27 15.67 -17.40
N GLY A 269 -22.58 15.68 -17.18
CA GLY A 269 -23.29 14.60 -16.49
C GLY A 269 -24.77 14.91 -16.39
N GLY A 270 -25.61 13.89 -16.62
CA GLY A 270 -27.06 14.02 -16.50
C GLY A 270 -27.48 14.39 -15.07
N GLN A 271 -28.50 15.24 -14.93
CA GLN A 271 -29.03 15.68 -13.63
C GLN A 271 -29.62 14.52 -12.79
N SER A 272 -29.75 13.32 -13.36
CA SER A 272 -30.43 12.19 -12.74
C SER A 272 -30.05 10.86 -13.39
N GLY A 273 -28.87 10.31 -13.10
CA GLY A 273 -28.55 8.93 -13.46
C GLY A 273 -27.07 8.55 -13.30
N PRO A 274 -26.74 7.25 -13.28
CA PRO A 274 -25.36 6.73 -13.23
C PRO A 274 -24.59 6.90 -14.55
N GLU A 275 -25.07 7.75 -15.45
CA GLU A 275 -24.41 8.05 -16.73
C GLU A 275 -23.15 8.87 -16.46
N GLY A 276 -22.06 8.51 -17.16
CA GLY A 276 -20.70 8.94 -16.82
C GLY A 276 -20.58 10.44 -16.57
N MET A 277 -19.97 10.80 -15.44
CA MET A 277 -19.70 12.19 -15.06
C MET A 277 -18.25 12.53 -15.40
N ALA A 278 -18.03 13.63 -16.10
CA ALA A 278 -16.71 14.20 -16.34
C ALA A 278 -16.62 15.60 -15.73
N VAL A 279 -15.54 15.84 -15.00
CA VAL A 279 -15.27 17.12 -14.34
C VAL A 279 -13.89 17.60 -14.74
N SER A 280 -13.83 18.82 -15.27
CA SER A 280 -12.57 19.49 -15.65
C SER A 280 -12.28 20.69 -14.76
N PHE A 281 -11.00 20.91 -14.41
CA PHE A 281 -10.54 22.05 -13.61
C PHE A 281 -9.14 22.49 -14.06
N VAL A 282 -8.78 23.74 -13.78
CA VAL A 282 -7.39 24.21 -13.95
C VAL A 282 -6.62 23.98 -12.66
N ASN A 283 -5.44 23.38 -12.74
CA ASN A 283 -4.58 23.20 -11.58
C ASN A 283 -4.02 24.53 -11.07
N GLY A 284 -4.67 25.10 -10.06
CA GLY A 284 -4.20 26.29 -9.36
C GLY A 284 -3.13 26.01 -8.30
N ALA A 285 -2.79 24.75 -8.02
CA ALA A 285 -1.69 24.44 -7.13
C ALA A 285 -0.38 24.81 -7.85
N GLY A 286 0.47 25.64 -7.22
CA GLY A 286 1.79 26.01 -7.76
C GLY A 286 2.78 24.83 -7.91
N ALA A 287 2.30 23.60 -7.87
CA ALA A 287 3.05 22.35 -8.00
C ALA A 287 2.23 21.32 -8.80
N PRO A 288 2.90 20.39 -9.52
CA PRO A 288 2.20 19.33 -10.25
C PRO A 288 1.42 18.44 -9.29
N LEU A 289 0.21 18.08 -9.69
CA LEU A 289 -0.59 17.07 -8.99
C LEU A 289 -0.26 15.69 -9.58
N PRO A 290 0.28 14.76 -8.77
CA PRO A 290 0.65 13.44 -9.27
C PRO A 290 -0.58 12.59 -9.65
N PRO A 291 -0.43 11.60 -10.55
CA PRO A 291 -1.48 10.63 -10.82
C PRO A 291 -1.88 9.85 -9.55
N GLY A 292 -3.14 9.47 -9.45
CA GLY A 292 -3.69 8.83 -8.26
C GLY A 292 -5.12 8.31 -8.42
N GLU A 293 -5.71 7.93 -7.30
CA GLU A 293 -7.13 7.58 -7.22
C GLU A 293 -7.95 8.82 -6.86
N ALA A 294 -9.07 9.04 -7.53
CA ALA A 294 -9.97 10.15 -7.28
C ALA A 294 -11.31 9.64 -6.77
N THR A 295 -11.82 10.23 -5.71
CA THR A 295 -13.18 10.09 -5.23
C THR A 295 -13.95 11.36 -5.55
N ILE A 296 -15.14 11.22 -6.14
CA ILE A 296 -15.97 12.37 -6.49
C ILE A 296 -17.20 12.41 -5.61
N PHE A 297 -17.48 13.60 -5.07
CA PHE A 297 -18.66 13.92 -4.31
C PHE A 297 -19.41 15.09 -4.96
N ARG A 298 -20.74 15.09 -4.89
CA ARG A 298 -21.57 16.23 -5.31
C ARG A 298 -22.56 16.56 -4.21
N SER A 299 -22.52 17.80 -3.71
CA SER A 299 -23.40 18.26 -2.61
C SER A 299 -23.40 17.32 -1.39
N GLY A 300 -22.24 16.70 -1.11
CA GLY A 300 -22.05 15.74 -0.02
C GLY A 300 -22.34 14.27 -0.38
N GLU A 301 -22.98 13.98 -1.51
CA GLU A 301 -23.23 12.61 -1.98
C GLU A 301 -22.00 12.01 -2.65
N TYR A 302 -21.66 10.77 -2.32
CA TYR A 302 -20.59 10.02 -2.98
C TYR A 302 -21.06 9.50 -4.34
N LEU A 303 -20.37 9.88 -5.41
CA LEU A 303 -20.73 9.47 -6.78
C LEU A 303 -19.92 8.27 -7.27
N GLY A 304 -18.65 8.17 -6.86
CA GLY A 304 -17.79 7.06 -7.26
C GLY A 304 -16.30 7.35 -7.18
N LYS A 305 -15.54 6.39 -7.72
CA LYS A 305 -14.08 6.43 -7.83
C LYS A 305 -13.65 6.42 -9.29
N ALA A 306 -12.59 7.15 -9.60
CA ALA A 306 -11.98 7.25 -10.92
C ALA A 306 -10.45 7.24 -10.81
N ALA A 307 -9.78 6.88 -11.90
CA ALA A 307 -8.34 7.10 -12.01
C ALA A 307 -8.08 8.55 -12.42
N PHE A 308 -7.15 9.22 -11.74
CA PHE A 308 -6.69 10.56 -12.07
C PHE A 308 -5.29 10.50 -12.66
N LYS A 309 -5.11 11.09 -13.84
CA LYS A 309 -3.83 11.05 -14.58
C LYS A 309 -2.78 12.05 -14.06
N GLY A 310 -3.15 12.90 -13.10
CA GLY A 310 -2.33 14.03 -12.67
C GLY A 310 -2.49 15.22 -13.60
N VAL A 311 -1.95 16.38 -13.18
CA VAL A 311 -2.03 17.63 -13.94
C VAL A 311 -0.89 18.57 -13.57
N GLN A 312 -0.28 19.21 -14.57
CA GLN A 312 0.77 20.21 -14.36
C GLN A 312 0.19 21.53 -13.85
N PRO A 313 0.96 22.39 -13.16
CA PRO A 313 0.49 23.72 -12.75
C PRO A 313 -0.06 24.51 -13.95
N GLY A 314 -1.22 25.14 -13.79
CA GLY A 314 -1.89 25.93 -14.83
C GLY A 314 -2.53 25.13 -15.97
N ALA A 315 -2.32 23.81 -16.04
CA ALA A 315 -2.98 22.97 -17.04
C ALA A 315 -4.39 22.56 -16.60
N THR A 316 -5.25 22.23 -17.57
CA THR A 316 -6.57 21.66 -17.31
C THR A 316 -6.44 20.16 -17.05
N GLY A 317 -6.90 19.72 -15.88
CA GLY A 317 -7.05 18.32 -15.51
C GLY A 317 -8.51 17.89 -15.67
N GLU A 318 -8.71 16.62 -16.00
CA GLU A 318 -10.03 16.00 -16.13
C GLU A 318 -10.10 14.72 -15.30
N VAL A 319 -11.25 14.52 -14.63
CA VAL A 319 -11.59 13.28 -13.92
C VAL A 319 -12.89 12.74 -14.50
N VAL A 320 -12.87 11.50 -14.96
CA VAL A 320 -14.03 10.85 -15.60
C VAL A 320 -14.46 9.63 -14.78
N LEU A 321 -15.69 9.66 -14.28
CA LEU A 321 -16.37 8.51 -13.68
C LEU A 321 -16.94 7.63 -14.78
N CYS A 322 -16.18 6.62 -15.20
CA CYS A 322 -16.69 5.60 -16.11
C CYS A 322 -17.41 4.50 -15.32
N LYS A 323 -18.75 4.47 -15.36
CA LYS A 323 -19.51 3.23 -15.26
C LYS A 323 -20.08 2.90 -16.64
N GLY A 324 -19.49 1.94 -17.33
CA GLY A 324 -20.10 1.33 -18.53
C GLY A 324 -20.06 2.13 -19.84
N PHE A 325 -19.34 3.25 -19.93
CA PHE A 325 -19.14 3.94 -21.21
C PHE A 325 -17.99 3.30 -22.00
N THR A 326 -18.26 2.18 -22.68
CA THR A 326 -17.44 1.78 -23.84
C THR A 326 -17.72 2.81 -24.92
N ALA A 327 -16.88 3.84 -24.99
CA ALA A 327 -16.84 4.72 -26.15
C ALA A 327 -16.43 3.86 -27.36
N ALA A 328 -17.40 3.61 -28.24
CA ALA A 328 -17.09 3.33 -29.63
C ALA A 328 -16.39 4.59 -30.16
N LEU A 329 -15.09 4.46 -30.39
CA LEU A 329 -14.33 5.42 -31.18
C LEU A 329 -14.69 5.16 -32.64
N ASP A 330 -15.45 6.07 -33.24
CA ASP A 330 -15.41 6.38 -34.68
C ASP A 330 -14.79 7.77 -34.84
#